data_AF-A0A2A4Z5V7-F1
#
_entry.id   AF-A0A2A4Z5V7-F1
#
_cell.length_a   1.000
_cell.length_b   1.000
_cell.length_c   1.000
_cell.angle_alpha   90.00
_cell.angle_beta   90.00
_cell.angle_gamma   90.00
#
_symmetry.space_group_name_H-M   'P 1'
#
loop_
_entity.id
_entity.type
_entity.pdbx_description
1 polymer ?
#
loop_
_entity_poly.entity_id
_entity_poly.type
_entity_poly.pdbx_seq_one_letter_code
_entity_poly.pdbx_strand_id
1 'polypeptide(L)'
;MAESEFGLEINKTNINKIISKWYSHDDADFQTSAGELYPKSMLQIKGQCMQSKTYSIIGVLVDYTVKDGSIEKVIHGSSVGACRD
;
A
#
# COMPACT_ATOMS: atom_id res chain seq x y z
N MET A 1 -5.83 10.22 -19.71
CA MET A 1 -5.52 9.02 -18.89
C MET A 1 -6.10 7.84 -19.62
N ALA A 2 -5.30 6.85 -20.01
CA ALA A 2 -5.81 5.68 -20.72
C ALA A 2 -6.64 4.82 -19.76
N GLU A 3 -7.74 4.21 -20.23
CA GLU A 3 -8.62 3.37 -19.40
C GLU A 3 -7.87 2.27 -18.62
N SER A 4 -6.74 1.79 -19.17
CA SER A 4 -5.87 0.80 -18.52
C SER A 4 -5.16 1.31 -17.25
N GLU A 5 -4.80 2.59 -17.20
CA GLU A 5 -4.07 3.18 -16.07
C GLU A 5 -5.00 3.40 -14.87
N PHE A 6 -6.24 3.87 -15.14
CA PHE A 6 -7.25 4.03 -14.11
C PHE A 6 -7.66 2.67 -13.49
N GLY A 7 -7.86 1.64 -14.32
CA GLY A 7 -8.16 0.29 -13.84
C GLY A 7 -7.05 -0.29 -12.97
N LEU A 8 -5.78 -0.07 -13.34
CA LEU A 8 -4.63 -0.50 -12.55
C LEU A 8 -4.60 0.14 -11.16
N GLU A 9 -4.86 1.45 -11.06
CA GLU A 9 -4.86 2.15 -9.77
C GLU A 9 -6.02 1.72 -8.86
N ILE A 10 -7.19 1.43 -9.44
CA ILE A 10 -8.29 0.80 -8.70
C ILE A 10 -7.88 -0.57 -8.16
N ASN A 11 -7.23 -1.40 -8.99
CA ASN A 11 -6.77 -2.72 -8.59
C ASN A 11 -5.76 -2.65 -7.45
N LYS A 12 -4.77 -1.76 -7.53
CA LYS A 12 -3.83 -1.52 -6.42
C LYS A 12 -4.55 -1.11 -5.15
N THR A 13 -5.50 -0.17 -5.25
CA THR A 13 -6.28 0.31 -4.10
C THR A 13 -7.07 -0.82 -3.43
N ASN A 14 -7.71 -1.69 -4.22
CA ASN A 14 -8.43 -2.85 -3.69
C ASN A 14 -7.50 -3.87 -3.03
N ILE A 15 -6.34 -4.14 -3.63
CA ILE A 15 -5.32 -5.02 -3.05
C ILE A 15 -4.80 -4.44 -1.73
N ASN A 16 -4.51 -3.14 -1.68
CA ASN A 16 -4.07 -2.45 -0.47
C ASN A 16 -5.09 -2.60 0.67
N LYS A 17 -6.38 -2.46 0.40
CA LYS A 17 -7.46 -2.69 1.39
C LYS A 17 -7.51 -4.12 1.92
N ILE A 18 -7.21 -5.11 1.07
CA ILE A 18 -7.15 -6.51 1.50
C ILE A 18 -5.93 -6.73 2.39
N ILE A 19 -4.77 -6.25 1.94
CA ILE A 19 -3.50 -6.40 2.67
C ILE A 19 -3.56 -5.69 4.02
N SER A 20 -4.08 -4.46 4.09
CA SER A 20 -4.15 -3.71 5.35
C SER A 20 -4.93 -4.45 6.43
N LYS A 21 -5.97 -5.20 6.05
CA LYS A 21 -6.74 -6.05 6.97
C LYS A 21 -5.96 -7.26 7.48
N TRP A 22 -4.95 -7.74 6.76
CA TRP A 22 -4.11 -8.85 7.25
C TRP A 22 -3.17 -8.41 8.38
N TYR A 23 -2.81 -7.13 8.42
CA TYR A 23 -1.85 -6.57 9.37
C TYR A 23 -2.49 -5.79 10.51
N SER A 24 -3.82 -5.73 10.57
CA SER A 24 -4.53 -4.91 11.55
C SER A 24 -5.92 -5.45 11.87
N HIS A 25 -6.63 -4.76 12.74
CA HIS A 25 -8.01 -5.02 13.10
C HIS A 25 -8.99 -4.55 12.01
N ASP A 26 -10.21 -5.10 12.02
CA ASP A 26 -11.26 -4.76 11.06
C ASP A 26 -11.73 -3.29 11.14
N ASP A 27 -11.50 -2.63 12.28
CA ASP A 27 -11.83 -1.21 12.51
C ASP A 27 -10.71 -0.24 12.08
N ALA A 28 -9.57 -0.77 11.64
CA ALA A 28 -8.43 0.05 11.27
C ALA A 28 -8.62 0.67 9.88
N ASP A 29 -8.57 2.01 9.84
CA ASP A 29 -8.56 2.76 8.59
C ASP A 29 -7.13 2.99 8.11
N PHE A 30 -6.90 2.86 6.81
CA PHE A 30 -5.58 2.96 6.17
C PHE A 30 -5.64 3.83 4.92
N GLN A 31 -4.55 4.56 4.69
CA GLN A 31 -4.27 5.13 3.37
C GLN A 31 -4.00 3.99 2.39
N THR A 32 -4.97 3.72 1.51
CA THR A 32 -4.93 2.58 0.59
C THR A 32 -4.91 3.01 -0.87
N SER A 33 -5.26 4.26 -1.17
CA SER A 33 -5.18 4.80 -2.52
C SER A 33 -3.72 5.06 -2.89
N ALA A 34 -3.31 4.79 -4.12
CA ALA A 34 -1.92 4.94 -4.53
C ALA A 34 -1.33 6.35 -4.31
N GLY A 35 -2.15 7.38 -4.48
CA GLY A 35 -1.77 8.78 -4.21
C GLY A 35 -1.72 9.16 -2.73
N GLU A 36 -2.19 8.31 -1.82
CA GLU A 36 -2.12 8.51 -0.37
C GLU A 36 -0.94 7.75 0.27
N LEU A 37 -0.26 6.89 -0.48
CA LEU A 37 0.82 6.07 0.06
C LEU A 37 2.08 6.91 0.26
N TYR A 38 2.72 6.72 1.39
CA TYR A 38 4.04 7.30 1.62
C TYR A 38 5.10 6.56 0.80
N PRO A 39 6.18 7.24 0.40
CA PRO A 39 7.25 6.61 -0.36
C PRO A 39 8.00 5.55 0.43
N LYS A 40 8.07 5.63 1.77
CA LYS A 40 8.79 4.64 2.59
C LYS A 40 8.41 4.65 4.09
N SER A 41 8.97 3.70 4.83
CA SER A 41 9.12 3.71 6.29
C SER A 41 10.59 3.64 6.70
N MET A 42 10.88 3.51 7.99
CA MET A 42 12.24 3.32 8.48
C MET A 42 12.84 2.03 7.89
N LEU A 43 14.09 2.10 7.41
CA LEU A 43 14.84 0.98 6.83
C LEU A 43 14.27 0.39 5.52
N GLN A 44 13.17 0.92 4.97
CA GLN A 44 12.62 0.45 3.70
C GLN A 44 13.47 0.93 2.51
N ILE A 45 13.83 -0.01 1.64
CA ILE A 45 14.66 0.26 0.44
C ILE A 45 13.79 0.48 -0.81
N LYS A 46 12.68 -0.24 -0.93
CA LYS A 46 11.83 -0.25 -2.14
C LYS A 46 10.35 -0.38 -1.78
N GLY A 47 9.49 0.10 -2.68
CA GLY A 47 8.04 0.04 -2.56
C GLY A 47 7.49 1.34 -1.99
N GLN A 48 6.28 1.25 -1.44
CA GLN A 48 5.56 2.31 -0.76
C GLN A 48 5.11 1.82 0.62
N CYS A 49 4.51 2.71 1.41
CA CYS A 49 4.07 2.43 2.76
C CYS A 49 2.65 2.99 3.00
N MET A 50 1.73 2.10 3.37
CA MET A 50 0.37 2.40 3.81
C MET A 50 0.39 2.69 5.32
N GLN A 51 0.00 3.91 5.72
CA GLN A 51 -0.11 4.26 7.13
C GLN A 51 -1.55 4.07 7.61
N SER A 52 -1.72 3.52 8.81
CA SER A 52 -3.01 3.54 9.46
C SER A 52 -3.35 4.97 9.91
N LYS A 53 -4.57 5.42 9.56
CA LYS A 53 -5.17 6.66 10.05
C LYS A 53 -5.66 6.52 11.49
N THR A 54 -6.05 5.30 11.90
CA THR A 54 -6.49 4.98 13.27
C THR A 54 -5.31 4.81 14.23
N TYR A 55 -4.27 4.09 13.82
CA TYR A 55 -3.16 3.68 14.68
C TYR A 55 -1.82 4.22 14.15
N SER A 56 -1.32 5.31 14.74
CA SER A 56 -0.13 6.05 14.25
C SER A 56 1.17 5.24 14.19
N ILE A 57 1.28 4.14 14.92
CA ILE A 57 2.46 3.26 14.93
C ILE A 57 2.38 2.11 13.92
N ILE A 58 1.22 1.90 13.29
CA ILE A 58 0.99 0.78 12.37
C ILE A 58 1.12 1.26 10.93
N GLY A 59 2.10 0.72 10.22
CA GLY A 59 2.24 0.88 8.79
C GLY A 59 2.49 -0.46 8.09
N VAL A 60 2.15 -0.53 6.81
CA VAL A 60 2.27 -1.72 5.97
C VAL A 60 3.00 -1.38 4.69
N LEU A 61 4.05 -2.13 4.38
CA LEU A 61 4.85 -1.97 3.18
C LEU A 61 4.15 -2.66 2.01
N VAL A 62 4.23 -2.07 0.82
CA VAL A 62 3.73 -2.69 -0.40
C VAL A 62 4.62 -2.35 -1.59
N ASP A 63 4.93 -3.33 -2.44
CA ASP A 63 5.66 -3.14 -3.69
C ASP A 63 4.97 -3.96 -4.79
N TYR A 64 4.73 -3.31 -5.94
CA TYR A 64 4.00 -3.89 -7.06
C TYR A 64 4.95 -4.12 -8.24
N THR A 65 4.91 -5.33 -8.80
CA THR A 65 5.48 -5.60 -10.13
C THR A 65 4.34 -5.58 -11.14
N VAL A 66 4.39 -4.63 -12.06
CA VAL A 66 3.40 -4.46 -13.13
C VAL A 66 4.07 -4.77 -14.46
N LYS A 67 3.41 -5.60 -15.27
CA LYS A 67 3.85 -5.93 -16.63
C LYS A 67 2.65 -5.84 -17.56
N ASP A 68 2.81 -5.18 -18.70
CA ASP A 68 1.77 -5.02 -19.71
C ASP A 68 0.43 -4.50 -19.14
N GLY A 69 0.51 -3.59 -18.17
CA GLY A 69 -0.65 -2.99 -17.49
C GLY A 69 -1.33 -3.90 -16.44
N SER A 70 -0.80 -5.10 -16.18
CA SER A 70 -1.34 -6.05 -15.22
C SER A 70 -0.42 -6.23 -14.01
N ILE A 71 -1.01 -6.42 -12.82
CA ILE A 71 -0.25 -6.71 -11.60
C ILE A 71 0.12 -8.20 -11.61
N GLU A 72 1.41 -8.51 -11.73
CA GLU A 72 1.90 -9.89 -11.71
C GLU A 72 2.29 -10.34 -10.30
N LYS A 73 2.79 -9.41 -9.47
CA LYS A 73 3.28 -9.71 -8.13
C LYS A 73 3.07 -8.53 -7.19
N VAL A 74 2.74 -8.86 -5.94
CA VAL A 74 2.69 -7.93 -4.82
C VAL A 74 3.58 -8.47 -3.70
N ILE A 75 4.47 -7.64 -3.18
CA ILE A 75 5.27 -7.92 -1.98
C ILE A 75 4.77 -7.01 -0.88
N HIS A 76 4.47 -7.55 0.30
CA HIS A 76 3.98 -6.77 1.42
C HIS A 76 4.57 -7.25 2.75
N GLY A 77 4.56 -6.37 3.76
CA GLY A 77 5.13 -6.66 5.07
C GLY A 77 4.77 -5.59 6.09
N SER A 78 4.99 -5.88 7.37
CA SER A 78 4.91 -4.85 8.42
C SER A 78 6.02 -3.82 8.22
N SER A 79 5.68 -2.54 8.38
CA SER A 79 6.68 -1.47 8.43
C SER A 79 7.48 -1.50 9.73
N VAL A 80 8.68 -0.91 9.70
CA VAL A 80 9.42 -0.56 10.90
C VAL A 80 9.10 0.89 11.26
N GLY A 81 8.25 1.08 12.27
CA GLY A 81 7.75 2.39 12.66
C GLY A 81 6.79 3.02 11.64
N ALA A 82 6.41 4.28 11.87
CA ALA A 82 5.46 4.97 10.99
C ALA A 82 6.00 5.16 9.56
N CYS A 83 5.10 5.12 8.58
CA CYS A 83 5.37 5.56 7.23
C CYS A 83 5.64 7.08 7.19
N ARG A 84 6.56 7.53 6.34
CA ARG A 84 6.97 8.93 6.25
C ARG A 84 7.32 9.33 4.81
N ASP A 85 7.25 10.63 4.56
CA ASP A 85 7.69 11.31 3.35
C ASP A 85 9.17 11.04 3.01
#